data_AF-A0A2H2ZSQ4-F1
#
_entry.id   AF-A0A2H2ZSQ4-F1
#
_cell.length_a   1.000
_cell.length_b   1.000
_cell.length_c   1.000
_cell.angle_alpha   90.00
_cell.angle_beta   90.00
_cell.angle_gamma   90.00
#
_symmetry.space_group_name_H-M   'P 1'
#
loop_
_entity.id
_entity.type
_entity.pdbx_description
1 polymer ?
#
loop_
_entity_poly.entity_id
_entity_poly.type
_entity_poly.pdbx_seq_one_letter_code
_entity_poly.pdbx_strand_id
1 'polypeptide(L)'
;MANLITRDGDQTRQQIQLTEERVKQKINTIQTEKVNEAKRDRLLRSLKYDSMNSRRTGLSPVHEATYVSIFESLDGKPLEAGAHDTKHHKGHIKRKWEGFVEWLASEEKVFWIRGKPGSGKSTLLKFILQHEKTQIGVDRWRPSTLIVSHFFWKPGPILQNNLRGLLCSLNHQLLSSEHAIVGHVLSEFAFSRQHETTGDWEISQLKSVLHCILTRFERSVFFLIDGLDEATRPDEVIRLLDSLLDRQNIKFCISSRDEFVFQKEFSRYRGFKLEDLTKGDMLGFALAEIPDPYGTYPSKFLRELRGLLVEKAQGVFLWLVLALESVKRGLRNNDDEDRIHSRLKQLPSELERLYAEMWDRHGQDRAIYQQEAARYFALLVTHQALLEEYARRFGVESHVPLSPCSLMLDANKSLQRELLDKTHEPPVGYMVKEAAAVASGITIKTAGLLGMSYIGFGDGGGGFPRLEEP
;
A
#
# COMPACT_ATOMS: atom_id res chain seq x y z
N MET A 1 -35.36 18.94 -70.86
CA MET A 1 -34.24 19.37 -69.99
C MET A 1 -34.72 20.08 -68.73
N ALA A 2 -35.63 21.07 -68.79
CA ALA A 2 -36.09 21.81 -67.61
C ALA A 2 -36.66 20.94 -66.47
N ASN A 3 -37.49 19.93 -66.77
CA ASN A 3 -38.08 19.02 -65.76
C ASN A 3 -37.08 18.03 -65.11
N LEU A 4 -35.95 17.76 -65.77
CA LEU A 4 -34.89 16.91 -65.22
C LEU A 4 -34.04 17.69 -64.21
N ILE A 5 -33.75 18.96 -64.51
CA ILE A 5 -32.95 19.85 -63.65
C ILE A 5 -33.70 20.20 -62.35
N THR A 6 -35.02 20.38 -62.41
CA THR A 6 -35.85 20.63 -61.21
C THR A 6 -35.91 19.41 -60.30
N ARG A 7 -36.11 18.22 -60.86
CA ARG A 7 -36.19 16.97 -60.10
C ARG A 7 -34.87 16.62 -59.41
N ASP A 8 -33.74 16.87 -60.08
CA ASP A 8 -32.39 16.66 -59.52
C ASP A 8 -32.07 17.69 -58.42
N GLY A 9 -32.52 18.94 -58.58
CA GLY A 9 -32.42 19.99 -57.57
C GLY A 9 -33.26 19.72 -56.32
N ASP A 10 -34.45 19.16 -56.48
CA ASP A 10 -35.32 18.79 -55.35
C ASP A 10 -34.80 17.56 -54.59
N GLN A 11 -34.28 16.55 -55.31
CA GLN A 11 -33.60 15.41 -54.69
C GLN A 11 -32.34 15.84 -53.93
N THR A 12 -31.55 16.75 -54.50
CA THR A 12 -30.36 17.29 -53.84
C THR A 12 -30.72 18.06 -52.57
N ARG A 13 -31.79 18.88 -52.56
CA ARG A 13 -32.25 19.57 -51.35
C ARG A 13 -32.74 18.62 -50.27
N GLN A 14 -33.51 17.58 -50.62
CA GLN A 14 -33.94 16.57 -49.67
C GLN A 14 -32.75 15.82 -49.05
N GLN A 15 -31.73 15.51 -49.86
CA GLN A 15 -30.54 14.81 -49.41
C GLN A 15 -29.68 15.68 -48.49
N ILE A 16 -29.60 16.99 -48.75
CA ILE A 16 -28.96 17.97 -47.84
C ILE A 16 -29.72 18.04 -46.51
N GLN A 17 -31.05 18.16 -46.52
CA GLN A 17 -31.85 18.21 -45.28
C GLN A 17 -31.69 16.95 -44.42
N LEU A 18 -31.77 15.76 -45.03
CA LEU A 18 -31.54 14.49 -44.32
C LEU A 18 -30.13 14.39 -43.73
N THR A 19 -29.14 14.94 -44.44
CA THR A 19 -27.75 14.97 -43.96
C THR A 19 -27.59 15.94 -42.79
N GLU A 20 -28.21 17.12 -42.86
CA GLU A 20 -28.23 18.10 -41.77
C GLU A 20 -28.90 17.54 -40.50
N GLU A 21 -30.02 16.84 -40.64
CA GLU A 21 -30.69 16.18 -39.50
C GLU A 21 -29.82 15.09 -38.88
N ARG A 22 -29.17 14.25 -39.70
CA ARG A 22 -28.19 13.26 -39.20
C ARG A 22 -27.02 13.90 -38.49
N VAL A 23 -26.50 15.02 -39.01
CA VAL A 23 -25.39 15.74 -38.38
C VAL A 23 -25.83 16.35 -37.04
N LYS A 24 -27.00 16.99 -36.98
CA LYS A 24 -27.59 17.53 -35.74
C LYS A 24 -27.80 16.43 -34.70
N GLN A 25 -28.35 15.29 -35.08
CA GLN A 25 -28.51 14.13 -34.19
C GLN A 25 -27.15 13.65 -33.66
N LYS A 26 -26.15 13.47 -34.53
CA LYS A 26 -24.79 13.09 -34.10
C LYS A 26 -24.17 14.11 -33.15
N ILE A 27 -24.31 15.41 -33.43
CA ILE A 27 -23.80 16.47 -32.56
C ILE A 27 -24.47 16.39 -31.18
N ASN A 28 -25.79 16.23 -31.13
CA ASN A 28 -26.53 16.10 -29.86
C ASN A 28 -26.10 14.85 -29.07
N THR A 29 -25.90 13.71 -29.74
CA THR A 29 -25.39 12.49 -29.11
C THR A 29 -24.00 12.72 -28.52
N ILE A 30 -23.08 13.28 -29.30
CA ILE A 30 -21.70 13.57 -28.86
C ILE A 30 -21.70 14.56 -27.67
N GLN A 31 -22.53 15.59 -27.72
CA GLN A 31 -22.66 16.55 -26.62
C GLN A 31 -23.19 15.88 -25.35
N THR A 32 -24.18 15.01 -25.48
CA THR A 32 -24.77 14.28 -24.34
C THR A 32 -23.76 13.30 -23.73
N GLU A 33 -23.01 12.57 -24.56
CA GLU A 33 -21.93 11.68 -24.11
C GLU A 33 -20.84 12.44 -23.37
N LYS A 34 -20.38 13.57 -23.90
CA LYS A 34 -19.39 14.43 -23.22
C LYS A 34 -19.85 14.93 -21.86
N VAL A 35 -21.12 15.34 -21.75
CA VAL A 35 -21.69 15.79 -20.47
C VAL A 35 -21.77 14.64 -19.47
N ASN A 36 -22.15 13.44 -19.91
CA ASN A 36 -22.21 12.27 -19.06
C ASN A 36 -20.82 11.80 -18.60
N GLU A 37 -19.83 11.85 -19.48
CA GLU A 37 -18.43 11.58 -19.16
C GLU A 37 -17.90 12.58 -18.12
N ALA A 38 -18.15 13.88 -18.31
CA ALA A 38 -17.75 14.90 -17.32
C ALA A 38 -18.38 14.67 -15.94
N LYS A 39 -19.66 14.28 -15.89
CA LYS A 39 -20.34 13.94 -14.63
C LYS A 39 -19.74 12.70 -13.97
N ARG A 40 -19.44 11.67 -14.76
CA ARG A 40 -18.79 10.43 -14.30
C ARG A 40 -17.43 10.75 -13.70
N ASP A 41 -16.61 11.49 -14.43
CA ASP A 41 -15.25 11.80 -14.02
C ASP A 41 -15.25 12.66 -12.76
N ARG A 42 -16.22 13.58 -12.61
CA ARG A 42 -16.40 14.32 -11.35
C ARG A 42 -16.74 13.41 -10.17
N LEU A 43 -17.67 12.47 -10.34
CA LEU A 43 -18.02 11.52 -9.28
C LEU A 43 -16.82 10.65 -8.88
N LEU A 44 -16.06 10.16 -9.86
CA LEU A 44 -14.85 9.39 -9.59
C LEU A 44 -13.80 10.26 -8.86
N ARG A 45 -13.59 11.50 -9.32
CA ARG A 45 -12.66 12.43 -8.66
C ARG A 45 -13.05 12.72 -7.22
N SER A 46 -14.34 12.90 -6.90
CA SER A 46 -14.77 13.19 -5.53
C SER A 46 -14.58 12.03 -4.55
N LEU A 47 -14.36 10.81 -5.05
CA LEU A 47 -14.00 9.64 -4.24
C LEU A 47 -12.49 9.41 -4.15
N LYS A 48 -11.68 10.08 -4.98
CA LYS A 48 -10.24 9.87 -5.07
C LYS A 48 -9.50 10.87 -4.20
N TYR A 49 -8.73 10.39 -3.22
CA TYR A 49 -7.76 11.18 -2.47
C TYR A 49 -6.33 10.88 -2.91
N ASP A 50 -5.45 11.86 -2.81
CA ASP A 50 -4.10 11.82 -3.41
C ASP A 50 -3.28 10.63 -2.93
N SER A 51 -3.35 10.34 -1.62
CA SER A 51 -2.55 9.29 -1.00
C SER A 51 -3.18 7.89 -1.11
N MET A 52 -4.30 7.70 -1.83
CA MET A 52 -5.06 6.44 -1.85
C MET A 52 -4.23 5.19 -2.18
N ASN A 53 -3.26 5.33 -3.08
CA ASN A 53 -2.41 4.21 -3.48
C ASN A 53 -1.01 4.25 -2.87
N SER A 54 -0.64 5.33 -2.17
CA SER A 54 0.75 5.61 -1.79
C SER A 54 1.34 4.54 -0.87
N ARG A 55 0.54 3.96 0.03
CA ARG A 55 1.01 2.84 0.87
C ARG A 55 1.41 1.66 0.00
N ARG A 56 0.53 1.22 -0.91
CA ARG A 56 0.76 0.07 -1.80
C ARG A 56 1.95 0.31 -2.75
N THR A 57 2.04 1.49 -3.35
CA THR A 57 3.13 1.82 -4.28
C THR A 57 4.47 1.97 -3.57
N GLY A 58 4.48 2.50 -2.34
CA GLY A 58 5.69 2.67 -1.53
C GLY A 58 6.28 1.38 -0.93
N LEU A 59 5.54 0.26 -0.95
CA LEU A 59 6.10 -1.04 -0.57
C LEU A 59 7.19 -1.46 -1.58
N SER A 60 8.36 -1.89 -1.10
CA SER A 60 9.43 -2.42 -1.93
C SER A 60 8.92 -3.51 -2.88
N PRO A 61 9.49 -3.62 -4.10
CA PRO A 61 9.15 -4.71 -5.01
C PRO A 61 9.39 -6.04 -4.31
N VAL A 62 8.44 -6.95 -4.49
CA VAL A 62 8.56 -8.32 -3.97
C VAL A 62 9.71 -8.96 -4.73
N HIS A 63 10.72 -9.49 -4.03
CA HIS A 63 11.70 -10.33 -4.68
C HIS A 63 10.95 -11.56 -5.22
N GLU A 64 11.00 -11.80 -6.54
CA GLU A 64 10.09 -12.74 -7.23
C GLU A 64 10.05 -14.12 -6.57
N ALA A 65 11.14 -14.56 -5.94
CA ALA A 65 11.22 -15.84 -5.24
C ALA A 65 10.48 -15.93 -3.88
N THR A 66 10.03 -14.83 -3.29
CA THR A 66 9.69 -14.76 -1.85
C THR A 66 8.27 -15.24 -1.51
N TYR A 67 7.36 -15.42 -2.47
CA TYR A 67 5.99 -15.90 -2.18
C TYR A 67 5.39 -16.80 -3.27
N VAL A 68 6.17 -17.23 -4.27
CA VAL A 68 5.66 -18.05 -5.41
C VAL A 68 5.02 -19.35 -4.95
N SER A 69 5.47 -19.89 -3.81
CA SER A 69 4.93 -21.10 -3.21
C SER A 69 3.43 -21.04 -2.90
N ILE A 70 2.85 -19.85 -2.73
CA ILE A 70 1.40 -19.69 -2.51
C ILE A 70 0.57 -20.20 -3.69
N PHE A 71 1.09 -20.14 -4.91
CA PHE A 71 0.38 -20.52 -6.13
C PHE A 71 0.92 -21.81 -6.79
N GLU A 72 1.88 -22.51 -6.17
CA GLU A 72 2.47 -23.73 -6.72
C GLU A 72 1.42 -24.82 -7.02
N SER A 73 0.33 -24.88 -6.27
CA SER A 73 -0.77 -25.82 -6.52
C SER A 73 -1.52 -25.55 -7.82
N LEU A 74 -1.43 -24.34 -8.37
CA LEU A 74 -1.98 -23.99 -9.69
C LEU A 74 -1.09 -24.47 -10.85
N ASP A 75 0.19 -24.77 -10.60
CA ASP A 75 1.17 -25.16 -11.63
C ASP A 75 1.12 -26.64 -12.03
N GLY A 76 0.26 -27.45 -11.40
CA GLY A 76 -0.04 -28.81 -11.85
C GLY A 76 1.13 -29.81 -11.82
N LYS A 77 2.26 -29.53 -11.15
CA LYS A 77 3.38 -30.49 -11.07
C LYS A 77 3.03 -31.68 -10.15
N PRO A 78 3.02 -32.93 -10.65
CA PRO A 78 2.76 -34.12 -9.83
C PRO A 78 3.89 -34.39 -8.83
N LEU A 79 3.56 -35.12 -7.76
CA LEU A 79 4.48 -35.55 -6.71
C LEU A 79 5.64 -36.39 -7.25
N GLU A 80 6.87 -35.88 -7.21
CA GLU A 80 8.05 -36.74 -7.15
C GLU A 80 8.30 -37.18 -5.70
N ALA A 81 8.02 -38.46 -5.46
CA ALA A 81 8.27 -39.14 -4.20
C ALA A 81 9.76 -39.51 -4.06
N GLY A 82 10.56 -38.63 -3.46
CA GLY A 82 11.94 -38.91 -3.01
C GLY A 82 12.52 -37.61 -2.42
N ALA A 83 13.04 -37.49 -1.21
CA ALA A 83 13.86 -38.37 -0.39
C ALA A 83 13.55 -38.19 1.11
N HIS A 84 14.07 -39.08 1.94
CA HIS A 84 13.72 -39.29 3.35
C HIS A 84 14.17 -38.16 4.30
N ASP A 85 13.41 -38.00 5.39
CA ASP A 85 13.67 -37.25 6.64
C ASP A 85 13.49 -35.73 6.78
N THR A 86 13.13 -34.98 5.72
CA THR A 86 12.65 -33.56 5.83
C THR A 86 11.19 -33.36 5.40
N LYS A 87 10.47 -34.45 5.10
CA LYS A 87 9.16 -34.47 4.43
C LYS A 87 7.99 -33.92 5.27
N HIS A 88 8.01 -34.06 6.59
CA HIS A 88 6.84 -33.67 7.41
C HIS A 88 6.66 -32.15 7.52
N HIS A 89 7.74 -31.38 7.71
CA HIS A 89 7.67 -29.93 7.88
C HIS A 89 7.39 -29.21 6.54
N LYS A 90 8.09 -29.59 5.46
CA LYS A 90 7.83 -29.06 4.11
C LYS A 90 6.43 -29.40 3.61
N GLY A 91 5.94 -30.62 3.86
CA GLY A 91 4.58 -31.03 3.50
C GLY A 91 3.47 -30.33 4.30
N HIS A 92 3.78 -29.77 5.48
CA HIS A 92 2.82 -29.00 6.29
C HIS A 92 2.77 -27.53 5.88
N ILE A 93 3.92 -26.92 5.55
CA ILE A 93 4.02 -25.56 4.99
C ILE A 93 3.33 -25.51 3.62
N LYS A 94 3.62 -26.48 2.75
CA LYS A 94 2.98 -26.61 1.44
C LYS A 94 1.46 -26.71 1.55
N ARG A 95 0.95 -27.52 2.48
CA ARG A 95 -0.49 -27.64 2.78
C ARG A 95 -1.14 -26.34 3.26
N LYS A 96 -0.43 -25.51 4.05
CA LYS A 96 -0.95 -24.21 4.50
C LYS A 96 -1.04 -23.20 3.35
N TRP A 97 -0.07 -23.18 2.44
CA TRP A 97 -0.11 -22.36 1.22
C TRP A 97 -1.15 -22.86 0.21
N GLU A 98 -1.23 -24.18 0.00
CA GLU A 98 -2.26 -24.85 -0.82
C GLU A 98 -3.68 -24.47 -0.35
N GLY A 99 -3.88 -24.32 0.96
CA GLY A 99 -5.13 -23.88 1.55
C GLY A 99 -5.62 -22.51 1.07
N PHE A 100 -4.74 -21.62 0.60
CA PHE A 100 -5.14 -20.32 0.01
C PHE A 100 -5.75 -20.50 -1.38
N VAL A 101 -5.12 -21.30 -2.25
CA VAL A 101 -5.64 -21.55 -3.61
C VAL A 101 -6.95 -22.35 -3.56
N GLU A 102 -7.02 -23.35 -2.69
CA GLU A 102 -8.28 -24.06 -2.44
C GLU A 102 -9.36 -23.10 -1.96
N TRP A 103 -9.00 -22.20 -1.04
CA TRP A 103 -9.92 -21.18 -0.57
C TRP A 103 -10.37 -20.27 -1.70
N LEU A 104 -9.48 -19.78 -2.57
CA LEU A 104 -9.82 -18.90 -3.70
C LEU A 104 -10.91 -19.51 -4.58
N ALA A 105 -10.86 -20.82 -4.82
CA ALA A 105 -11.83 -21.54 -5.65
C ALA A 105 -13.11 -21.98 -4.89
N SER A 106 -13.10 -21.93 -3.56
CA SER A 106 -14.23 -22.38 -2.71
C SER A 106 -15.29 -21.30 -2.50
N GLU A 107 -16.43 -21.69 -1.91
CA GLU A 107 -17.48 -20.76 -1.46
C GLU A 107 -17.19 -20.11 -0.09
N GLU A 108 -16.05 -20.43 0.56
CA GLU A 108 -15.66 -19.78 1.83
C GLU A 108 -15.38 -18.28 1.60
N LYS A 109 -16.07 -17.39 2.30
CA LYS A 109 -16.04 -15.94 1.96
C LYS A 109 -14.86 -15.17 2.52
N VAL A 110 -14.23 -15.63 3.61
CA VAL A 110 -13.18 -14.89 4.30
C VAL A 110 -11.92 -15.74 4.42
N PHE A 111 -10.78 -15.13 4.12
CA PHE A 111 -9.45 -15.66 4.43
C PHE A 111 -8.70 -14.67 5.30
N TRP A 112 -8.13 -15.14 6.40
CA TRP A 112 -7.42 -14.28 7.33
C TRP A 112 -5.92 -14.59 7.39
N ILE A 113 -5.12 -13.66 6.86
CA ILE A 113 -3.67 -13.69 6.94
C ILE A 113 -3.24 -12.92 8.19
N ARG A 114 -2.71 -13.62 9.17
CA ARG A 114 -2.24 -12.99 10.41
C ARG A 114 -0.74 -13.08 10.54
N GLY A 115 -0.16 -12.21 11.35
CA GLY A 115 1.24 -12.34 11.68
C GLY A 115 1.89 -11.16 12.37
N LYS A 116 3.12 -11.37 12.81
CA LYS A 116 3.92 -10.38 13.56
C LYS A 116 4.14 -9.08 12.76
N PRO A 117 4.40 -7.94 13.44
CA PRO A 117 4.93 -6.75 12.79
C PRO A 117 6.20 -7.10 11.99
N GLY A 118 6.37 -6.53 10.80
CA GLY A 118 7.55 -6.79 9.96
C GLY A 118 7.67 -8.20 9.36
N SER A 119 6.66 -9.07 9.50
CA SER A 119 6.64 -10.42 8.89
C SER A 119 6.42 -10.43 7.37
N GLY A 120 6.01 -9.31 6.78
CA GLY A 120 5.81 -9.18 5.32
C GLY A 120 4.36 -9.26 4.83
N LYS A 121 3.35 -9.15 5.71
CA LYS A 121 1.91 -9.24 5.33
C LYS A 121 1.51 -8.30 4.18
N SER A 122 1.82 -7.01 4.29
CA SER A 122 1.53 -6.02 3.23
C SER A 122 2.24 -6.35 1.93
N THR A 123 3.47 -6.86 2.02
CA THR A 123 4.25 -7.32 0.86
C THR A 123 3.60 -8.54 0.19
N LEU A 124 3.10 -9.49 0.98
CA LEU A 124 2.35 -10.65 0.49
C LEU A 124 1.02 -10.23 -0.16
N LEU A 125 0.23 -9.35 0.45
CA LEU A 125 -1.04 -8.90 -0.15
C LEU A 125 -0.80 -8.10 -1.44
N LYS A 126 0.27 -7.31 -1.51
CA LYS A 126 0.70 -6.67 -2.77
C LYS A 126 1.07 -7.70 -3.82
N PHE A 127 1.82 -8.74 -3.44
CA PHE A 127 2.15 -9.86 -4.34
C PHE A 127 0.89 -10.53 -4.87
N ILE A 128 -0.03 -10.94 -3.98
CA ILE A 128 -1.31 -11.55 -4.36
C ILE A 128 -2.08 -10.63 -5.32
N LEU A 129 -2.21 -9.34 -5.01
CA LEU A 129 -2.93 -8.41 -5.87
C LEU A 129 -2.37 -8.32 -7.30
N GLN A 130 -1.04 -8.41 -7.46
CA GLN A 130 -0.35 -8.18 -8.73
C GLN A 130 -0.07 -9.47 -9.51
N HIS A 131 -0.18 -10.63 -8.87
CA HIS A 131 0.18 -11.90 -9.48
C HIS A 131 -0.91 -12.41 -10.44
N GLU A 132 -0.53 -12.80 -11.65
CA GLU A 132 -1.45 -13.28 -12.70
C GLU A 132 -2.32 -14.47 -12.23
N LYS A 133 -1.73 -15.38 -11.45
CA LYS A 133 -2.42 -16.57 -10.92
C LYS A 133 -3.52 -16.25 -9.92
N THR A 134 -3.54 -15.04 -9.34
CA THR A 134 -4.63 -14.63 -8.45
C THR A 134 -5.94 -14.54 -9.23
N GLN A 135 -5.91 -13.93 -10.41
CA GLN A 135 -7.08 -13.85 -11.28
C GLN A 135 -7.53 -15.25 -11.72
N ILE A 136 -6.57 -16.10 -12.15
CA ILE A 136 -6.85 -17.50 -12.51
C ILE A 136 -7.49 -18.28 -11.35
N GLY A 137 -6.99 -18.09 -10.13
CA GLY A 137 -7.48 -18.77 -8.94
C GLY A 137 -8.89 -18.33 -8.55
N VAL A 138 -9.15 -17.02 -8.53
CA VAL A 138 -10.47 -16.49 -8.14
C VAL A 138 -11.54 -16.72 -9.23
N ASP A 139 -11.14 -16.75 -10.51
CA ASP A 139 -12.06 -17.06 -11.61
C ASP A 139 -12.55 -18.51 -11.60
N ARG A 140 -11.85 -19.42 -10.90
CA ARG A 140 -12.35 -20.79 -10.63
C ARG A 140 -13.54 -20.80 -9.67
N TRP A 141 -13.64 -19.82 -8.76
CA TRP A 141 -14.82 -19.63 -7.93
C TRP A 141 -15.94 -18.97 -8.73
N ARG A 142 -15.68 -17.80 -9.31
CA ARG A 142 -16.65 -17.06 -10.13
C ARG A 142 -15.93 -16.40 -11.32
N PRO A 143 -16.32 -16.68 -12.57
CA PRO A 143 -15.69 -16.08 -13.74
C PRO A 143 -15.75 -14.56 -13.73
N SER A 144 -14.71 -13.93 -14.29
CA SER A 144 -14.60 -12.47 -14.40
C SER A 144 -14.72 -11.76 -13.06
N THR A 145 -14.20 -12.33 -11.97
CA THR A 145 -14.26 -11.67 -10.66
C THR A 145 -13.43 -10.38 -10.67
N LEU A 146 -13.97 -9.29 -10.13
CA LEU A 146 -13.25 -8.03 -9.97
C LEU A 146 -12.47 -8.04 -8.66
N ILE A 147 -11.17 -7.79 -8.73
CA ILE A 147 -10.31 -7.63 -7.55
C ILE A 147 -10.25 -6.16 -7.16
N VAL A 148 -10.61 -5.85 -5.91
CA VAL A 148 -10.57 -4.50 -5.33
C VAL A 148 -9.69 -4.55 -4.09
N SER A 149 -8.88 -3.52 -3.84
CA SER A 149 -7.94 -3.54 -2.71
C SER A 149 -7.90 -2.25 -1.91
N HIS A 150 -7.60 -2.36 -0.62
CA HIS A 150 -7.30 -1.23 0.24
C HIS A 150 -6.17 -1.59 1.21
N PHE A 151 -5.22 -0.67 1.37
CA PHE A 151 -4.07 -0.84 2.26
C PHE A 151 -4.13 0.22 3.34
N PHE A 152 -4.46 -0.20 4.56
CA PHE A 152 -4.41 0.69 5.70
C PHE A 152 -2.96 1.07 6.00
N TRP A 153 -2.77 2.32 6.44
CA TRP A 153 -1.49 2.81 6.89
C TRP A 153 -1.66 3.80 8.03
N LYS A 154 -1.43 3.32 9.26
CA LYS A 154 -1.64 4.14 10.46
C LYS A 154 -0.79 5.41 10.50
N PRO A 155 0.50 5.39 10.12
CA PRO A 155 1.33 6.61 10.03
C PRO A 155 0.98 7.52 8.84
N GLY A 156 0.06 7.10 7.97
CA GLY A 156 -0.35 7.86 6.80
C GLY A 156 -1.34 8.97 7.13
N PRO A 157 -1.78 9.73 6.10
CA PRO A 157 -2.91 10.64 6.23
C PRO A 157 -4.16 9.93 6.73
N ILE A 158 -5.09 10.67 7.32
CA ILE A 158 -6.28 10.15 8.00
C ILE A 158 -7.11 9.20 7.11
N LEU A 159 -7.26 9.52 5.81
CA LEU A 159 -7.96 8.65 4.86
C LEU A 159 -7.25 7.33 4.57
N GLN A 160 -5.97 7.16 4.91
CA GLN A 160 -5.30 5.86 4.81
C GLN A 160 -5.58 4.96 6.02
N ASN A 161 -6.20 5.45 7.09
CA ASN A 161 -6.39 4.66 8.31
C ASN A 161 -7.84 4.65 8.83
N ASN A 162 -8.80 5.30 8.15
CA ASN A 162 -10.18 5.37 8.62
C ASN A 162 -11.20 4.72 7.66
N LEU A 163 -12.43 4.55 8.16
CA LEU A 163 -13.53 3.94 7.41
C LEU A 163 -13.92 4.75 6.15
N ARG A 164 -13.85 6.08 6.22
CA ARG A 164 -14.17 6.97 5.09
C ARG A 164 -13.25 6.68 3.92
N GLY A 165 -11.94 6.65 4.15
CA GLY A 165 -10.97 6.40 3.11
C GLY A 165 -11.04 4.99 2.53
N LEU A 166 -11.33 3.98 3.36
CA LEU A 166 -11.71 2.64 2.88
C LEU A 166 -12.89 2.73 1.91
N LEU A 167 -14.02 3.29 2.34
CA LEU A 167 -15.23 3.37 1.51
C LEU A 167 -15.02 4.16 0.21
N CYS A 168 -14.32 5.30 0.29
CA CYS A 168 -13.92 6.09 -0.88
C CYS A 168 -13.10 5.24 -1.86
N SER A 169 -12.09 4.52 -1.35
CA SER A 169 -11.24 3.64 -2.14
C SER A 169 -12.00 2.50 -2.82
N LEU A 170 -12.91 1.84 -2.09
CA LEU A 170 -13.74 0.75 -2.63
C LEU A 170 -14.72 1.26 -3.68
N ASN A 171 -15.49 2.30 -3.37
CA ASN A 171 -16.46 2.90 -4.30
C ASN A 171 -15.77 3.41 -5.57
N HIS A 172 -14.63 4.08 -5.44
CA HIS A 172 -13.84 4.55 -6.58
C HIS A 172 -13.45 3.40 -7.51
N GLN A 173 -12.87 2.30 -6.96
CA GLN A 173 -12.42 1.16 -7.76
C GLN A 173 -13.57 0.43 -8.45
N LEU A 174 -14.70 0.24 -7.75
CA LEU A 174 -15.88 -0.40 -8.32
C LEU A 174 -16.48 0.43 -9.48
N LEU A 175 -16.69 1.74 -9.26
CA LEU A 175 -17.23 2.64 -10.29
C LEU A 175 -16.27 2.87 -11.46
N SER A 176 -14.97 2.84 -11.21
CA SER A 176 -13.96 2.92 -12.27
C SER A 176 -13.98 1.68 -13.16
N SER A 177 -14.35 0.53 -12.61
CA SER A 177 -14.38 -0.75 -13.33
C SER A 177 -15.64 -0.93 -14.17
N GLU A 178 -16.77 -0.33 -13.78
CA GLU A 178 -18.04 -0.52 -14.47
C GLU A 178 -18.81 0.80 -14.64
N HIS A 179 -18.65 1.42 -15.81
CA HIS A 179 -19.19 2.75 -16.09
C HIS A 179 -20.72 2.81 -16.14
N ALA A 180 -21.40 1.69 -16.45
CA ALA A 180 -22.86 1.62 -16.48
C ALA A 180 -23.48 1.96 -15.11
N ILE A 181 -22.81 1.56 -14.02
CA ILE A 181 -23.28 1.77 -12.65
C ILE A 181 -23.20 3.24 -12.23
N VAL A 182 -22.29 4.02 -12.82
CA VAL A 182 -22.15 5.45 -12.51
C VAL A 182 -23.44 6.21 -12.84
N GLY A 183 -24.08 5.90 -13.96
CA GLY A 183 -25.36 6.50 -14.34
C GLY A 183 -26.45 6.23 -13.29
N HIS A 184 -26.47 5.02 -12.74
CA HIS A 184 -27.41 4.65 -11.68
C HIS A 184 -27.12 5.39 -10.37
N VAL A 185 -25.86 5.47 -9.93
CA VAL A 185 -25.48 6.20 -8.72
C VAL A 185 -25.85 7.68 -8.85
N LEU A 186 -25.54 8.30 -9.99
CA LEU A 186 -25.92 9.70 -10.25
C LEU A 186 -27.44 9.90 -10.31
N SER A 187 -28.19 8.90 -10.79
CA SER A 187 -29.66 8.95 -10.83
C SER A 187 -30.28 8.82 -9.44
N GLU A 188 -29.83 7.82 -8.67
CA GLU A 188 -30.39 7.44 -7.37
C GLU A 188 -30.00 8.42 -6.26
N PHE A 189 -28.77 8.92 -6.29
CA PHE A 189 -28.22 9.78 -5.25
C PHE A 189 -27.98 11.20 -5.77
N ALA A 190 -28.96 12.09 -5.58
CA ALA A 190 -28.86 13.48 -6.01
C ALA A 190 -27.63 14.21 -5.44
N PHE A 191 -27.25 13.92 -4.19
CA PHE A 191 -26.07 14.51 -3.54
C PHE A 191 -24.77 14.23 -4.30
N SER A 192 -24.64 13.03 -4.91
CA SER A 192 -23.44 12.63 -5.65
C SER A 192 -23.17 13.52 -6.88
N ARG A 193 -24.16 14.29 -7.33
CA ARG A 193 -24.05 15.22 -8.46
C ARG A 193 -23.38 16.54 -8.08
N GLN A 194 -23.19 16.82 -6.80
CA GLN A 194 -22.63 18.08 -6.32
C GLN A 194 -21.29 17.89 -5.61
N HIS A 195 -20.94 16.67 -5.22
CA HIS A 195 -19.69 16.39 -4.53
C HIS A 195 -18.50 16.53 -5.48
N GLU A 196 -17.46 17.19 -4.99
CA GLU A 196 -16.22 17.48 -5.71
C GLU A 196 -15.01 16.85 -5.02
N THR A 197 -15.06 16.72 -3.69
CA THR A 197 -13.97 16.22 -2.85
C THR A 197 -14.43 15.07 -1.96
N THR A 198 -13.46 14.36 -1.38
CA THR A 198 -13.72 13.28 -0.40
C THR A 198 -14.35 13.80 0.88
N GLY A 199 -14.19 15.10 1.20
CA GLY A 199 -14.77 15.75 2.37
C GLY A 199 -16.28 15.92 2.29
N ASP A 200 -16.83 16.09 1.08
CA ASP A 200 -18.26 16.33 0.85
C ASP A 200 -19.14 15.13 1.21
N TRP A 201 -18.55 13.95 1.22
CA TRP A 201 -19.27 12.72 1.49
C TRP A 201 -19.59 12.55 2.97
N GLU A 202 -20.72 11.97 3.31
CA GLU A 202 -20.92 11.40 4.64
C GLU A 202 -20.60 9.90 4.63
N ILE A 203 -20.20 9.34 5.78
CA ILE A 203 -19.95 7.89 5.89
C ILE A 203 -21.23 7.10 5.56
N SER A 204 -22.39 7.58 5.98
CA SER A 204 -23.71 7.02 5.67
C SER A 204 -23.94 6.95 4.15
N GLN A 205 -23.68 8.05 3.43
CA GLN A 205 -23.82 8.15 1.99
C GLN A 205 -22.86 7.20 1.26
N LEU A 206 -21.60 7.14 1.69
CA LEU A 206 -20.60 6.24 1.12
C LEU A 206 -20.99 4.76 1.28
N LYS A 207 -21.56 4.38 2.43
CA LYS A 207 -22.11 3.04 2.65
C LYS A 207 -23.29 2.77 1.72
N SER A 208 -24.24 3.71 1.61
CA SER A 208 -25.40 3.58 0.71
C SER A 208 -24.97 3.41 -0.75
N VAL A 209 -23.98 4.19 -1.20
CA VAL A 209 -23.40 4.05 -2.54
C VAL A 209 -22.75 2.69 -2.72
N LEU A 210 -21.95 2.22 -1.75
CA LEU A 210 -21.33 0.90 -1.81
C LEU A 210 -22.37 -0.22 -1.93
N HIS A 211 -23.42 -0.19 -1.10
CA HIS A 211 -24.51 -1.16 -1.15
C HIS A 211 -25.28 -1.10 -2.48
N CYS A 212 -25.54 0.11 -3.01
CA CYS A 212 -26.18 0.30 -4.30
C CYS A 212 -25.36 -0.29 -5.44
N ILE A 213 -24.05 -0.02 -5.47
CA ILE A 213 -23.11 -0.56 -6.46
C ILE A 213 -23.10 -2.08 -6.38
N LEU A 214 -22.85 -2.65 -5.21
CA LEU A 214 -22.72 -4.10 -5.04
C LEU A 214 -24.01 -4.86 -5.36
N THR A 215 -25.18 -4.22 -5.21
CA THR A 215 -26.49 -4.79 -5.57
C THR A 215 -26.72 -4.87 -7.07
N ARG A 216 -26.09 -3.98 -7.84
CA ARG A 216 -26.20 -3.92 -9.30
C ARG A 216 -24.98 -4.48 -10.02
N PHE A 217 -23.90 -4.74 -9.29
CA PHE A 217 -22.69 -5.35 -9.82
C PHE A 217 -23.00 -6.79 -10.25
N GLU A 218 -22.95 -7.05 -11.55
CA GLU A 218 -23.21 -8.38 -12.10
C GLU A 218 -22.07 -9.35 -11.79
N ARG A 219 -20.85 -8.81 -11.66
CA ARG A 219 -19.63 -9.58 -11.38
C ARG A 219 -19.51 -9.90 -9.89
N SER A 220 -18.77 -10.95 -9.59
CA SER A 220 -18.30 -11.18 -8.22
C SER A 220 -17.16 -10.22 -7.88
N VAL A 221 -17.02 -9.89 -6.60
CA VAL A 221 -16.00 -8.95 -6.11
C VAL A 221 -15.13 -9.64 -5.05
N PHE A 222 -13.82 -9.60 -5.27
CA PHE A 222 -12.83 -10.07 -4.32
C PHE A 222 -12.10 -8.87 -3.70
N PHE A 223 -12.34 -8.65 -2.41
CA PHE A 223 -11.71 -7.58 -1.63
C PHE A 223 -10.42 -8.06 -0.96
N LEU A 224 -9.33 -7.35 -1.21
CA LEU A 224 -8.04 -7.48 -0.52
C LEU A 224 -7.87 -6.31 0.45
N ILE A 225 -7.96 -6.57 1.75
CA ILE A 225 -7.87 -5.54 2.80
C ILE A 225 -6.63 -5.80 3.64
N ASP A 226 -5.62 -4.94 3.50
CA ASP A 226 -4.36 -5.04 4.23
C ASP A 226 -4.34 -4.16 5.48
N GLY A 227 -3.81 -4.70 6.57
CA GLY A 227 -3.49 -3.95 7.79
C GLY A 227 -4.71 -3.52 8.58
N LEU A 228 -5.70 -4.40 8.79
CA LEU A 228 -6.91 -4.02 9.53
C LEU A 228 -6.60 -3.54 10.97
N ASP A 229 -5.51 -4.01 11.59
CA ASP A 229 -4.99 -3.51 12.87
C ASP A 229 -4.48 -2.06 12.83
N GLU A 230 -4.23 -1.53 11.62
CA GLU A 230 -3.80 -0.16 11.40
C GLU A 230 -4.98 0.82 11.27
N ALA A 231 -6.22 0.32 11.20
CA ALA A 231 -7.40 1.17 11.17
C ALA A 231 -7.62 1.89 12.51
N THR A 232 -8.04 3.16 12.47
CA THR A 232 -8.34 3.98 13.65
C THR A 232 -9.52 3.41 14.45
N ARG A 233 -10.52 2.85 13.75
CA ARG A 233 -11.69 2.18 14.33
C ARG A 233 -11.91 0.82 13.63
N PRO A 234 -11.12 -0.23 13.97
CA PRO A 234 -11.23 -1.53 13.31
C PRO A 234 -12.63 -2.15 13.47
N ASP A 235 -13.32 -1.88 14.58
CA ASP A 235 -14.67 -2.38 14.86
C ASP A 235 -15.72 -1.85 13.86
N GLU A 236 -15.57 -0.61 13.40
CA GLU A 236 -16.46 -0.03 12.37
C GLU A 236 -16.24 -0.68 11.00
N VAL A 237 -14.98 -0.99 10.69
CA VAL A 237 -14.62 -1.70 9.46
C VAL A 237 -15.16 -3.12 9.51
N ILE A 238 -14.98 -3.84 10.62
CA ILE A 238 -15.51 -5.20 10.80
C ILE A 238 -17.04 -5.21 10.61
N ARG A 239 -17.78 -4.27 11.23
CA ARG A 239 -19.24 -4.16 11.03
C ARG A 239 -19.63 -3.93 9.57
N LEU A 240 -18.85 -3.15 8.82
CA LEU A 240 -19.06 -2.98 7.38
C LEU A 240 -18.80 -4.29 6.63
N LEU A 241 -17.71 -4.99 6.92
CA LEU A 241 -17.40 -6.26 6.24
C LEU A 241 -18.48 -7.30 6.53
N ASP A 242 -18.93 -7.41 7.78
CA ASP A 242 -20.00 -8.31 8.20
C ASP A 242 -21.31 -8.02 7.45
N SER A 243 -21.67 -6.75 7.25
CA SER A 243 -22.88 -6.38 6.48
C SER A 243 -22.81 -6.75 5.00
N LEU A 244 -21.64 -7.12 4.49
CA LEU A 244 -21.42 -7.60 3.13
C LEU A 244 -21.31 -9.12 3.04
N LEU A 245 -21.12 -9.84 4.15
CA LEU A 245 -20.93 -11.29 4.17
C LEU A 245 -22.18 -12.08 3.78
N ASP A 246 -23.39 -11.51 3.89
CA ASP A 246 -24.61 -12.19 3.44
C ASP A 246 -24.68 -12.32 1.92
N ARG A 247 -23.91 -11.51 1.18
CA ARG A 247 -23.90 -11.52 -0.29
C ARG A 247 -23.09 -12.69 -0.83
N GLN A 248 -23.62 -13.43 -1.80
CA GLN A 248 -22.96 -14.61 -2.35
C GLN A 248 -21.81 -14.27 -3.31
N ASN A 249 -21.82 -13.09 -3.91
CA ASN A 249 -20.86 -12.66 -4.92
C ASN A 249 -19.66 -11.91 -4.34
N ILE A 250 -19.33 -12.12 -3.05
CA ILE A 250 -18.27 -11.39 -2.34
C ILE A 250 -17.31 -12.33 -1.62
N LYS A 251 -16.02 -12.04 -1.76
CA LYS A 251 -14.92 -12.64 -0.99
C LYS A 251 -14.04 -11.57 -0.35
N PHE A 252 -13.44 -11.90 0.79
CA PHE A 252 -12.50 -11.08 1.53
C PHE A 252 -11.23 -11.85 1.83
N CYS A 253 -10.08 -11.27 1.52
CA CYS A 253 -8.79 -11.66 2.08
C CYS A 253 -8.31 -10.49 2.93
N ILE A 254 -8.21 -10.72 4.23
CA ILE A 254 -7.95 -9.70 5.24
C ILE A 254 -6.59 -10.00 5.87
N SER A 255 -5.75 -8.99 6.01
CA SER A 255 -4.53 -9.09 6.81
C SER A 255 -4.62 -8.27 8.10
N SER A 256 -4.09 -8.82 9.19
CA SER A 256 -3.92 -8.08 10.45
C SER A 256 -2.83 -8.68 11.34
N ARG A 257 -2.56 -8.05 12.48
CA ARG A 257 -1.90 -8.71 13.61
C ARG A 257 -2.79 -9.80 14.23
N ASP A 258 -2.15 -10.76 14.89
CA ASP A 258 -2.83 -11.82 15.66
C ASP A 258 -3.30 -11.33 17.04
N GLU A 259 -3.91 -10.15 17.10
CA GLU A 259 -4.43 -9.55 18.33
C GLU A 259 -5.78 -10.16 18.71
N PHE A 260 -6.12 -10.14 20.00
CA PHE A 260 -7.31 -10.79 20.55
C PHE A 260 -8.61 -10.39 19.84
N VAL A 261 -8.77 -9.10 19.49
CA VAL A 261 -9.96 -8.60 18.80
C VAL A 261 -10.14 -9.29 17.44
N PHE A 262 -9.09 -9.48 16.66
CA PHE A 262 -9.15 -10.14 15.35
C PHE A 262 -9.25 -11.66 15.49
N GLN A 263 -8.63 -12.25 16.52
CA GLN A 263 -8.82 -13.66 16.82
C GLN A 263 -10.28 -13.99 17.12
N LYS A 264 -10.94 -13.17 17.93
CA LYS A 264 -12.35 -13.35 18.26
C LYS A 264 -13.23 -13.35 17.01
N GLU A 265 -12.98 -12.42 16.08
CA GLU A 265 -13.84 -12.25 14.91
C GLU A 265 -13.54 -13.25 13.77
N PHE A 266 -12.25 -13.54 13.53
CA PHE A 266 -11.81 -14.23 12.32
C PHE A 266 -11.25 -15.64 12.54
N SER A 267 -11.10 -16.13 13.78
CA SER A 267 -10.55 -17.48 14.06
C SER A 267 -11.36 -18.63 13.45
N ARG A 268 -12.66 -18.42 13.21
CA ARG A 268 -13.56 -19.35 12.53
C ARG A 268 -13.30 -19.51 11.03
N TYR A 269 -12.60 -18.56 10.42
CA TYR A 269 -12.30 -18.58 8.99
C TYR A 269 -10.94 -19.20 8.71
N ARG A 270 -10.76 -19.70 7.49
CA ARG A 270 -9.49 -20.24 7.02
C ARG A 270 -8.42 -19.15 6.99
N GLY A 271 -7.18 -19.53 7.20
CA GLY A 271 -6.06 -18.60 7.21
C GLY A 271 -4.78 -19.25 7.69
N PHE A 272 -3.72 -18.45 7.78
CA PHE A 272 -2.43 -18.88 8.33
C PHE A 272 -1.72 -17.74 9.06
N LYS A 273 -0.73 -18.11 9.86
CA LYS A 273 0.27 -17.20 10.42
C LYS A 273 1.44 -17.10 9.45
N LEU A 274 1.75 -15.89 8.99
CA LEU A 274 2.76 -15.68 7.96
C LEU A 274 4.17 -16.06 8.44
N GLU A 275 4.52 -15.72 9.69
CA GLU A 275 5.81 -16.05 10.30
C GLU A 275 6.12 -17.56 10.34
N ASP A 276 5.10 -18.43 10.27
CA ASP A 276 5.28 -19.88 10.22
C ASP A 276 5.70 -20.38 8.83
N LEU A 277 5.51 -19.57 7.79
CA LEU A 277 5.62 -19.97 6.38
C LEU A 277 6.82 -19.34 5.66
N THR A 278 7.30 -18.20 6.15
CA THR A 278 8.33 -17.40 5.49
C THR A 278 9.75 -17.93 5.62
N LYS A 279 9.98 -19.00 6.38
CA LYS A 279 11.34 -19.53 6.64
C LYS A 279 12.10 -19.89 5.35
N GLY A 280 11.42 -20.53 4.40
CA GLY A 280 12.03 -20.89 3.10
C GLY A 280 12.39 -19.66 2.28
N ASP A 281 11.47 -18.70 2.22
CA ASP A 281 11.62 -17.46 1.46
C ASP A 281 12.73 -16.58 2.04
N MET A 282 12.83 -16.52 3.37
CA MET A 282 13.91 -15.86 4.10
C MET A 282 15.27 -16.47 3.78
N LEU A 283 15.36 -17.80 3.65
CA LEU A 283 16.60 -18.47 3.27
C LEU A 283 16.98 -18.14 1.82
N GLY A 284 16.00 -18.11 0.91
CA GLY A 284 16.20 -17.67 -0.47
C GLY A 284 16.71 -16.22 -0.54
N PHE A 285 16.10 -15.32 0.24
CA PHE A 285 16.53 -13.93 0.35
C PHE A 285 17.95 -13.80 0.93
N ALA A 286 18.26 -14.51 2.01
CA ALA A 286 19.61 -14.51 2.60
C ALA A 286 20.66 -15.08 1.64
N LEU A 287 20.29 -16.05 0.79
CA LEU A 287 21.16 -16.58 -0.27
C LEU A 287 21.41 -15.57 -1.38
N ALA A 288 20.40 -14.79 -1.79
CA ALA A 288 20.56 -13.73 -2.77
C ALA A 288 21.48 -12.60 -2.26
N GLU A 289 21.35 -12.25 -0.97
CA GLU A 289 22.16 -11.20 -0.34
C GLU A 289 23.59 -11.64 0.00
N ILE A 290 23.78 -12.93 0.28
CA ILE A 290 25.08 -13.56 0.58
C ILE A 290 25.22 -14.83 -0.30
N PRO A 291 25.52 -14.68 -1.60
CA PRO A 291 25.65 -15.80 -2.53
C PRO A 291 26.88 -16.68 -2.24
N ASP A 292 26.88 -17.90 -2.76
CA ASP A 292 28.09 -18.74 -2.81
C ASP A 292 28.74 -18.61 -4.21
N PRO A 293 30.07 -18.38 -4.31
CA PRO A 293 30.98 -17.95 -3.24
C PRO A 293 30.77 -16.47 -2.87
N TYR A 294 31.09 -16.11 -1.62
CA TYR A 294 31.17 -14.71 -1.18
C TYR A 294 32.58 -14.40 -0.69
N GLY A 295 33.34 -13.62 -1.46
CA GLY A 295 34.72 -13.27 -1.10
C GLY A 295 35.58 -14.53 -0.86
N THR A 296 36.29 -14.56 0.26
CA THR A 296 37.19 -15.66 0.67
C THR A 296 36.52 -16.70 1.59
N TYR A 297 35.25 -16.53 1.92
CA TYR A 297 34.59 -17.35 2.93
C TYR A 297 34.15 -18.72 2.39
N PRO A 298 34.35 -19.82 3.13
CA PRO A 298 33.91 -21.15 2.72
C PRO A 298 32.39 -21.24 2.59
N SER A 299 31.90 -21.92 1.54
CA SER A 299 30.45 -22.11 1.32
C SER A 299 29.75 -22.81 2.49
N LYS A 300 30.46 -23.67 3.23
CA LYS A 300 29.93 -24.32 4.44
C LYS A 300 29.59 -23.28 5.52
N PHE A 301 30.52 -22.37 5.79
CA PHE A 301 30.34 -21.28 6.75
C PHE A 301 29.20 -20.35 6.32
N LEU A 302 29.17 -19.92 5.06
CA LEU A 302 28.12 -19.04 4.55
C LEU A 302 26.73 -19.68 4.65
N ARG A 303 26.62 -20.99 4.41
CA ARG A 303 25.37 -21.73 4.59
C ARG A 303 24.91 -21.78 6.05
N GLU A 304 25.82 -22.03 6.99
CA GLU A 304 25.51 -22.02 8.43
C GLU A 304 25.11 -20.63 8.91
N LEU A 305 25.81 -19.60 8.45
CA LEU A 305 25.52 -18.19 8.72
C LEU A 305 24.11 -17.79 8.25
N ARG A 306 23.74 -18.14 7.01
CA ARG A 306 22.39 -17.92 6.48
C ARG A 306 21.34 -18.66 7.29
N GLY A 307 21.60 -19.92 7.67
CA GLY A 307 20.71 -20.72 8.52
C GLY A 307 20.43 -20.05 9.87
N LEU A 308 21.48 -19.57 10.54
CA LEU A 308 21.38 -18.92 11.84
C LEU A 308 20.65 -17.56 11.75
N LEU A 309 20.90 -16.78 10.69
CA LEU A 309 20.16 -15.54 10.42
C LEU A 309 18.66 -15.79 10.33
N VAL A 310 18.26 -16.79 9.54
CA VAL A 310 16.85 -17.14 9.34
C VAL A 310 16.20 -17.68 10.62
N GLU A 311 16.93 -18.49 11.39
CA GLU A 311 16.46 -19.00 12.68
C GLU A 311 16.19 -17.86 13.67
N LYS A 312 17.12 -16.93 13.81
CA LYS A 312 16.99 -15.80 14.74
C LYS A 312 15.92 -14.80 14.31
N ALA A 313 15.62 -14.70 13.02
CA ALA A 313 14.57 -13.82 12.50
C ALA A 313 13.17 -14.23 12.97
N GLN A 314 12.94 -15.50 13.34
CA GLN A 314 11.65 -16.01 13.84
C GLN A 314 10.43 -15.57 13.00
N GLY A 315 10.60 -15.54 11.67
CA GLY A 315 9.57 -15.14 10.71
C GLY A 315 9.34 -13.63 10.56
N VAL A 316 10.18 -12.78 11.17
CA VAL A 316 10.19 -11.31 10.99
C VAL A 316 11.18 -10.91 9.90
N PHE A 317 10.69 -10.67 8.68
CA PHE A 317 11.52 -10.31 7.51
C PHE A 317 12.34 -9.04 7.74
N LEU A 318 11.75 -8.04 8.41
CA LEU A 318 12.46 -6.80 8.72
C LEU A 318 13.69 -7.04 9.61
N TRP A 319 13.58 -7.96 10.58
CA TRP A 319 14.71 -8.35 11.41
C TRP A 319 15.83 -8.94 10.56
N LEU A 320 15.50 -9.83 9.62
CA LEU A 320 16.47 -10.45 8.72
C LEU A 320 17.20 -9.41 7.87
N VAL A 321 16.49 -8.45 7.29
CA VAL A 321 17.07 -7.36 6.49
C VAL A 321 18.06 -6.54 7.32
N LEU A 322 17.68 -6.17 8.54
CA LEU A 322 18.55 -5.39 9.44
C LEU A 322 19.78 -6.18 9.90
N ALA A 323 19.61 -7.46 10.23
CA ALA A 323 20.70 -8.34 10.64
C ALA A 323 21.67 -8.62 9.49
N LEU A 324 21.17 -8.80 8.26
CA LEU A 324 21.97 -8.99 7.06
C LEU A 324 22.92 -7.82 6.81
N GLU A 325 22.48 -6.57 6.98
CA GLU A 325 23.36 -5.40 6.82
C GLU A 325 24.49 -5.39 7.87
N SER A 326 24.20 -5.82 9.10
CA SER A 326 25.23 -5.97 10.14
C SER A 326 26.27 -7.04 9.77
N VAL A 327 25.81 -8.18 9.24
CA VAL A 327 26.67 -9.30 8.83
C VAL A 327 27.47 -8.98 7.57
N LYS A 328 26.84 -8.40 6.54
CA LYS A 328 27.49 -7.97 5.29
C LYS A 328 28.61 -6.97 5.55
N ARG A 329 28.47 -6.09 6.54
CA ARG A 329 29.55 -5.19 6.97
C ARG A 329 30.77 -5.97 7.46
N GLY A 330 30.56 -7.01 8.26
CA GLY A 330 31.64 -7.90 8.71
C GLY A 330 32.33 -8.62 7.57
N LEU A 331 31.54 -9.21 6.69
CA LEU A 331 32.06 -9.91 5.52
C LEU A 331 32.93 -9.00 4.64
N ARG A 332 32.45 -7.78 4.35
CA ARG A 332 33.18 -6.76 3.56
C ARG A 332 34.47 -6.30 4.23
N ASN A 333 34.51 -6.30 5.57
CA ASN A 333 35.68 -5.92 6.34
C ASN A 333 36.70 -7.07 6.49
N ASN A 334 36.45 -8.25 5.89
CA ASN A 334 37.26 -9.45 6.04
C ASN A 334 37.42 -9.88 7.52
N ASP A 335 36.38 -9.71 8.33
CA ASP A 335 36.33 -10.25 9.69
C ASP A 335 36.41 -11.79 9.64
N ASP A 336 37.09 -12.41 10.61
CA ASP A 336 37.14 -13.87 10.71
C ASP A 336 35.75 -14.48 11.02
N GLU A 337 35.62 -15.78 10.77
CA GLU A 337 34.37 -16.54 10.92
C GLU A 337 33.79 -16.43 12.34
N ASP A 338 34.65 -16.50 13.38
CA ASP A 338 34.24 -16.42 14.78
C ASP A 338 33.70 -15.04 15.12
N ARG A 339 34.33 -13.97 14.61
CA ARG A 339 33.88 -12.60 14.82
C ARG A 339 32.53 -12.33 14.16
N ILE A 340 32.32 -12.84 12.94
CA ILE A 340 31.02 -12.75 12.25
C ILE A 340 29.94 -13.51 13.02
N HIS A 341 30.26 -14.72 13.48
CA HIS A 341 29.33 -15.55 14.25
C HIS A 341 28.99 -14.93 15.61
N SER A 342 29.98 -14.37 16.30
CA SER A 342 29.79 -13.63 17.56
C SER A 342 28.90 -12.40 17.35
N ARG A 343 29.13 -11.65 16.27
CA ARG A 343 28.28 -10.49 15.92
C ARG A 343 26.82 -10.91 15.77
N LEU A 344 26.55 -12.01 15.07
CA LEU A 344 25.18 -12.52 14.91
C LEU A 344 24.58 -13.09 16.21
N LYS A 345 25.39 -13.74 17.05
CA LYS A 345 24.95 -14.23 18.37
C LYS A 345 24.54 -13.09 19.29
N GLN A 346 25.25 -11.97 19.25
CA GLN A 346 24.95 -10.78 20.07
C GLN A 346 23.66 -10.08 19.62
N LEU A 347 23.31 -10.11 18.33
CA LEU A 347 22.06 -9.51 17.86
C LEU A 347 20.85 -10.16 18.56
N PRO A 348 19.93 -9.38 19.14
CA PRO A 348 18.78 -9.89 19.86
C PRO A 348 17.75 -10.38 18.86
N SER A 349 17.00 -11.42 19.20
CA SER A 349 15.96 -11.98 18.33
C SER A 349 14.68 -11.16 18.29
N GLU A 350 14.47 -10.28 19.28
CA GLU A 350 13.34 -9.34 19.30
C GLU A 350 13.67 -8.11 18.45
N LEU A 351 12.76 -7.72 17.56
CA LEU A 351 12.94 -6.59 16.65
C LEU A 351 13.13 -5.26 17.42
N GLU A 352 12.37 -5.06 18.49
CA GLU A 352 12.44 -3.89 19.36
C GLU A 352 13.82 -3.76 20.02
N ARG A 353 14.38 -4.89 20.48
CA ARG A 353 15.74 -4.91 21.05
C ARG A 353 16.80 -4.73 19.97
N LEU A 354 16.57 -5.27 18.76
CA LEU A 354 17.48 -5.07 17.64
C LEU A 354 17.57 -3.57 17.30
N TYR A 355 16.44 -2.86 17.34
CA TYR A 355 16.41 -1.41 17.22
C TYR A 355 17.14 -0.71 18.36
N ALA A 356 16.92 -1.13 19.60
CA ALA A 356 17.64 -0.58 20.75
C ALA A 356 19.18 -0.73 20.58
N GLU A 357 19.66 -1.89 20.13
CA GLU A 357 21.09 -2.09 19.90
C GLU A 357 21.65 -1.36 18.68
N MET A 358 20.85 -1.16 17.63
CA MET A 358 21.23 -0.25 16.54
C MET A 358 21.46 1.16 17.09
N TRP A 359 20.64 1.59 18.04
CA TRP A 359 20.83 2.84 18.77
C TRP A 359 22.11 2.86 19.61
N ASP A 360 22.37 1.78 20.33
CA ASP A 360 23.46 1.68 21.29
C ASP A 360 24.83 1.67 20.59
N ARG A 361 24.88 1.20 19.33
CA ARG A 361 26.08 1.26 18.48
C ARG A 361 26.53 2.67 18.13
N HIS A 362 25.71 3.69 18.34
CA HIS A 362 26.12 5.09 18.20
C HIS A 362 26.97 5.59 19.39
N GLY A 363 27.27 4.75 20.38
CA GLY A 363 28.32 5.03 21.37
C GLY A 363 28.01 6.22 22.29
N GLN A 364 28.97 7.13 22.46
CA GLN A 364 28.84 8.30 23.34
C GLN A 364 27.75 9.29 22.87
N ASP A 365 27.41 9.26 21.58
CA ASP A 365 26.37 10.11 20.98
C ASP A 365 24.95 9.52 21.12
N ARG A 366 24.82 8.35 21.77
CA ARG A 366 23.53 7.65 21.98
C ARG A 366 22.45 8.60 22.48
N ALA A 367 22.74 9.36 23.55
CA ALA A 367 21.78 10.27 24.18
C ALA A 367 21.41 11.46 23.29
N ILE A 368 22.39 11.99 22.55
CA ILE A 368 22.20 13.11 21.62
C ILE A 368 21.31 12.67 20.46
N TYR A 369 21.63 11.53 19.83
CA TYR A 369 20.80 11.00 18.75
C TYR A 369 19.44 10.53 19.25
N GLN A 370 19.33 9.89 20.43
CA GLN A 370 18.05 9.51 21.05
C GLN A 370 17.15 10.72 21.21
N GLN A 371 17.69 11.83 21.71
CA GLN A 371 16.94 13.06 21.91
C GLN A 371 16.52 13.66 20.57
N GLU A 372 17.41 13.72 19.58
CA GLU A 372 17.11 14.27 18.26
C GLU A 372 16.10 13.41 17.49
N ALA A 373 16.19 12.09 17.58
CA ALA A 373 15.24 11.21 16.94
C ALA A 373 13.92 11.11 17.67
N ALA A 374 13.91 11.10 19.01
CA ALA A 374 12.68 11.26 19.79
C ALA A 374 12.00 12.58 19.41
N ARG A 375 12.77 13.66 19.20
CA ARG A 375 12.26 14.92 18.66
C ARG A 375 11.70 14.75 17.25
N TYR A 376 12.39 14.08 16.33
CA TYR A 376 11.85 13.81 14.97
C TYR A 376 10.57 12.97 15.00
N PHE A 377 10.53 11.89 15.79
CA PHE A 377 9.33 11.07 15.96
C PHE A 377 8.20 11.85 16.64
N ALA A 378 8.50 12.64 17.67
CA ALA A 378 7.53 13.48 18.34
C ALA A 378 6.97 14.54 17.40
N LEU A 379 7.80 15.16 16.56
CA LEU A 379 7.34 16.10 15.54
C LEU A 379 6.44 15.43 14.52
N LEU A 380 6.78 14.23 14.04
CA LEU A 380 5.94 13.47 13.12
C LEU A 380 4.58 13.09 13.74
N VAL A 381 4.59 12.55 14.96
CA VAL A 381 3.39 12.17 15.71
C VAL A 381 2.53 13.38 16.05
N THR A 382 3.14 14.47 16.52
CA THR A 382 2.43 15.71 16.88
C THR A 382 1.86 16.37 15.64
N HIS A 383 2.61 16.40 14.55
CA HIS A 383 2.13 16.93 13.28
C HIS A 383 0.93 16.11 12.78
N GLN A 384 0.99 14.78 12.86
CA GLN A 384 -0.14 13.92 12.52
C GLN A 384 -1.36 14.20 13.42
N ALA A 385 -1.17 14.28 14.74
CA ALA A 385 -2.25 14.59 15.70
C ALA A 385 -2.86 15.98 15.47
N LEU A 386 -2.03 16.97 15.10
CA LEU A 386 -2.49 18.33 14.82
C LEU A 386 -3.27 18.40 13.50
N LEU A 387 -2.85 17.66 12.47
CA LEU A 387 -3.64 17.49 11.24
C LEU A 387 -4.97 16.79 11.52
N GLU A 388 -5.00 15.79 12.41
CA GLU A 388 -6.22 15.11 12.85
C GLU A 388 -7.19 16.03 13.59
N GLU A 389 -6.69 16.85 14.51
CA GLU A 389 -7.50 17.83 15.23
C GLU A 389 -8.00 18.94 14.30
N TYR A 390 -7.14 19.43 13.40
CA TYR A 390 -7.51 20.44 12.41
C TYR A 390 -8.62 19.93 11.48
N ALA A 391 -8.46 18.73 10.93
CA ALA A 391 -9.48 18.10 10.09
C ALA A 391 -10.80 17.90 10.85
N ARG A 392 -10.74 17.51 12.13
CA ARG A 392 -11.93 17.35 12.98
C ARG A 392 -12.65 18.69 13.23
N ARG A 393 -11.90 19.77 13.44
CA ARG A 393 -12.43 21.08 13.83
C ARG A 393 -12.96 21.89 12.66
N PHE A 394 -12.33 21.78 11.49
CA PHE A 394 -12.63 22.61 10.34
C PHE A 394 -13.24 21.83 9.17
N GLY A 395 -13.31 20.50 9.23
CA GLY A 395 -13.86 19.66 8.16
C GLY A 395 -13.04 19.67 6.86
N VAL A 396 -11.83 20.25 6.89
CA VAL A 396 -10.92 20.35 5.74
C VAL A 396 -9.70 19.47 6.01
N GLU A 397 -9.43 18.54 5.09
CA GLU A 397 -8.21 17.74 5.12
C GLU A 397 -7.04 18.57 4.61
N SER A 398 -6.04 18.78 5.46
CA SER A 398 -4.77 19.43 5.10
C SER A 398 -3.68 18.38 4.94
N HIS A 399 -2.93 18.46 3.85
CA HIS A 399 -1.84 17.54 3.51
C HIS A 399 -0.51 18.27 3.41
N VAL A 400 -0.21 19.18 4.34
CA VAL A 400 1.13 19.79 4.40
C VAL A 400 2.10 18.72 4.90
N PRO A 401 3.02 18.17 4.08
CA PRO A 401 3.96 17.17 4.57
C PRO A 401 5.00 17.83 5.47
N LEU A 402 5.48 17.10 6.47
CA LEU A 402 6.65 17.52 7.22
C LEU A 402 7.86 17.44 6.29
N SER A 403 8.34 18.58 5.79
CA SER A 403 9.47 18.63 4.85
C SER A 403 10.82 18.66 5.59
N PRO A 404 11.93 18.29 4.93
CA PRO A 404 13.26 18.45 5.50
C PRO A 404 13.57 19.92 5.83
N CYS A 405 12.99 20.86 5.07
CA CYS A 405 13.04 22.29 5.39
C CYS A 405 12.32 22.61 6.71
N SER A 406 11.14 22.04 6.94
CA SER A 406 10.39 22.22 8.21
C SER A 406 11.18 21.69 9.40
N LEU A 407 11.82 20.53 9.23
CA LEU A 407 12.70 19.94 10.24
C LEU A 407 13.99 20.74 10.45
N MET A 408 14.55 21.31 9.38
CA MET A 408 15.70 22.20 9.43
C MET A 408 15.39 23.47 10.24
N LEU A 409 14.23 24.11 10.01
CA LEU A 409 13.83 25.30 10.75
C LEU A 409 13.61 25.00 12.24
N ASP A 410 13.15 23.79 12.57
CA ASP A 410 13.07 23.40 13.97
C ASP A 410 14.47 23.17 14.59
N ALA A 411 15.38 22.55 13.85
CA ALA A 411 16.75 22.30 14.30
C ALA A 411 17.60 23.59 14.40
N ASN A 412 17.41 24.55 13.50
CA ASN A 412 18.18 25.78 13.41
C ASN A 412 17.33 27.01 13.82
N LYS A 413 17.25 27.25 15.14
CA LYS A 413 16.48 28.36 15.72
C LYS A 413 16.99 29.75 15.33
N SER A 414 18.24 29.86 14.86
CA SER A 414 18.78 31.14 14.35
C SER A 414 18.21 31.44 12.98
N LEU A 415 18.30 30.48 12.05
CA LEU A 415 17.72 30.58 10.71
C LEU A 415 16.21 30.77 10.75
N GLN A 416 15.52 30.08 11.68
CA GLN A 416 14.09 30.29 11.91
C GLN A 416 13.77 31.73 12.31
N ARG A 417 14.57 32.34 13.19
CA ARG A 417 14.36 33.73 13.64
C ARG A 417 14.63 34.72 12.51
N GLU A 418 15.69 34.50 11.75
CA GLU A 418 16.04 35.34 10.59
C GLU A 418 14.94 35.36 9.53
N LEU A 419 14.38 34.19 9.20
CA LEU A 419 13.25 34.06 8.26
C LEU A 419 11.95 34.69 8.78
N LEU A 420 11.73 34.68 10.09
CA LEU A 420 10.53 35.30 10.71
C LEU A 420 10.66 36.82 10.84
N ASP A 421 11.88 37.33 11.03
CA ASP A 421 12.16 38.76 11.22
C ASP A 421 12.09 39.55 9.90
N LYS A 422 12.12 38.85 8.74
CA LYS A 422 12.06 39.43 7.38
C LYS A 422 13.11 40.51 7.08
N THR A 423 14.13 40.62 7.92
CA THR A 423 15.21 41.62 7.79
C THR A 423 16.32 41.16 6.86
N HIS A 424 16.45 39.85 6.64
CA HIS A 424 17.42 39.24 5.73
C HIS A 424 16.85 37.95 5.11
N GLU A 425 16.95 37.81 3.79
CA GLU A 425 16.62 36.56 3.10
C GLU A 425 17.89 35.71 2.91
N PRO A 426 18.00 34.56 3.60
CA PRO A 426 19.14 33.68 3.42
C PRO A 426 19.17 33.10 2.00
N PRO A 427 20.35 32.93 1.38
CA PRO A 427 20.45 32.43 0.01
C PRO A 427 19.78 31.05 -0.15
N VAL A 428 19.00 30.88 -1.22
CA VAL A 428 18.30 29.61 -1.51
C VAL A 428 19.27 28.42 -1.53
N GLY A 429 20.47 28.60 -2.09
CA GLY A 429 21.51 27.56 -2.11
C GLY A 429 22.01 27.14 -0.72
N TYR A 430 22.02 28.06 0.24
CA TYR A 430 22.35 27.76 1.64
C TYR A 430 21.23 26.95 2.30
N MET A 431 19.97 27.37 2.14
CA MET A 431 18.81 26.64 2.68
C MET A 431 18.69 25.22 2.12
N VAL A 432 18.91 25.03 0.82
CA VAL A 432 18.89 23.70 0.19
C VAL A 432 20.00 22.80 0.77
N LYS A 433 21.20 23.35 0.96
CA LYS A 433 22.33 22.61 1.53
C LYS A 433 22.06 22.20 2.98
N GLU A 434 21.55 23.11 3.80
CA GLU A 434 21.20 22.83 5.20
C GLU A 434 20.05 21.82 5.30
N ALA A 435 19.01 21.95 4.48
CA ALA A 435 17.91 20.98 4.42
C ALA A 435 18.40 19.59 3.98
N ALA A 436 19.32 19.51 3.03
CA ALA A 436 19.95 18.26 2.60
C ALA A 436 20.84 17.64 3.69
N ALA A 437 21.54 18.46 4.49
CA ALA A 437 22.32 18.01 5.62
C ALA A 437 21.42 17.43 6.73
N VAL A 438 20.31 18.11 7.05
CA VAL A 438 19.30 17.63 8.01
C VAL A 438 18.66 16.33 7.52
N ALA A 439 18.25 16.27 6.25
CA ALA A 439 17.77 15.08 5.57
C ALA A 439 18.70 13.87 5.72
N SER A 440 19.99 14.05 5.39
CA SER A 440 21.00 13.00 5.51
C SER A 440 21.23 12.60 6.97
N GLY A 441 21.20 13.59 7.87
CA GLY A 441 21.33 13.39 9.31
C GLY A 441 20.17 12.60 9.92
N ILE A 442 18.93 12.77 9.44
CA ILE A 442 17.76 12.07 9.99
C ILE A 442 17.90 10.56 9.84
N THR A 443 18.33 10.07 8.68
CA THR A 443 18.49 8.62 8.46
C THR A 443 19.54 8.04 9.42
N ILE A 444 20.64 8.78 9.65
CA ILE A 444 21.71 8.38 10.57
C ILE A 444 21.22 8.41 12.02
N LYS A 445 20.64 9.54 12.44
CA LYS A 445 20.18 9.80 13.81
C LYS A 445 19.01 8.92 14.22
N THR A 446 18.24 8.41 13.25
CA THR A 446 17.10 7.51 13.49
C THR A 446 17.46 6.04 13.30
N ALA A 447 18.75 5.72 13.17
CA ALA A 447 19.22 4.36 12.90
C ALA A 447 18.53 3.71 11.66
N GLY A 448 18.19 4.53 10.66
CA GLY A 448 17.51 4.12 9.43
C GLY A 448 15.99 3.93 9.54
N LEU A 449 15.38 4.26 10.69
CA LEU A 449 13.92 4.17 10.89
C LEU A 449 13.14 5.22 10.09
N LEU A 450 13.71 6.40 9.88
CA LEU A 450 13.15 7.43 9.01
C LEU A 450 14.00 7.55 7.75
N GLY A 451 13.50 6.99 6.65
CA GLY A 451 14.06 7.17 5.31
C GLY A 451 13.56 8.47 4.66
N MET A 452 14.33 8.98 3.70
CA MET A 452 14.02 10.21 2.95
C MET A 452 12.67 10.19 2.21
N SER A 453 12.14 9.01 1.87
CA SER A 453 10.83 8.84 1.25
C SER A 453 9.65 9.13 2.20
N TYR A 454 9.88 9.18 3.52
CA TYR A 454 8.87 9.53 4.52
C TYR A 454 8.77 11.04 4.77
N ILE A 455 9.73 11.82 4.26
CA ILE A 455 9.89 13.25 4.54
C ILE A 455 9.89 14.00 3.21
N GLY A 456 8.75 13.97 2.52
CA GLY A 456 8.35 14.94 1.49
C GLY A 456 9.38 15.37 0.45
N PHE A 457 10.25 14.49 -0.05
CA PHE A 457 10.97 14.75 -1.30
C PHE A 457 10.09 14.26 -2.45
N GLY A 458 9.47 15.20 -3.17
CA GLY A 458 8.96 14.90 -4.50
C GLY A 458 10.13 14.50 -5.39
N ASP A 459 10.03 13.35 -6.05
CA ASP A 459 10.99 12.94 -7.07
C ASP A 459 11.18 14.08 -8.08
N GLY A 460 12.44 14.38 -8.38
CA GLY A 460 12.86 15.55 -9.14
C GLY A 460 12.16 15.65 -10.49
N GLY A 461 11.54 16.82 -10.74
CA GLY A 461 11.00 17.18 -12.03
C GLY A 461 9.99 18.31 -11.97
N GLY A 462 10.47 19.56 -11.83
CA GLY A 462 9.70 20.75 -12.19
C GLY A 462 9.51 21.78 -11.08
N GLY A 463 10.20 22.91 -11.22
CA GLY A 463 9.76 24.24 -10.78
C GLY A 463 9.52 24.43 -9.28
N PHE A 464 10.49 25.04 -8.59
CA PHE A 464 10.19 25.84 -7.41
C PHE A 464 9.04 26.81 -7.73
N PRO A 465 8.03 26.96 -6.86
CA PRO A 465 7.07 28.05 -6.98
C PRO A 465 7.86 29.37 -6.96
N ARG A 466 7.74 30.15 -8.04
CA ARG A 466 8.14 31.55 -8.01
C ARG A 466 7.35 32.23 -6.90
N LEU A 467 8.05 32.75 -5.90
CA LEU A 467 7.51 33.79 -5.06
C LEU A 467 7.37 35.03 -5.95
N GLU A 468 6.15 35.29 -6.42
CA GLU A 468 5.79 36.62 -6.91
C GLU A 468 5.56 37.50 -5.67
N GLU A 469 6.41 38.52 -5.53
CA GLU A 469 6.15 39.72 -4.72
C GLU A 469 5.01 40.55 -5.36
N PRO A 470 4.38 41.47 -4.60
CA PRO A 470 2.92 41.67 -4.52
C PRO A 470 2.18 42.13 -5.78
#